data_AF-A0A7Y5HIQ6-F1
#
_entry.id   AF-A0A7Y5HIQ6-F1
#
_cell.length_a   1.000
_cell.length_b   1.000
_cell.length_c   1.000
_cell.angle_alpha   90.00
_cell.angle_beta   90.00
_cell.angle_gamma   90.00
#
_symmetry.space_group_name_H-M   'P 1'
#
loop_
_entity.id
_entity.type
_entity.pdbx_description
1 polymer ?
#
loop_
_entity_poly.entity_id
_entity_poly.type
_entity_poly.pdbx_seq_one_letter_code
_entity_poly.pdbx_strand_id
1 'polypeptide(L)' 'MVPRILHALAEAVREALLRHKRAGQSVAIWRDGRVVWLSPEDIRVPEPRVDAPGMLQAGEVREPDPDRP' A
#
# COMPACT_ATOMS: atom_id res chain seq x y z
N MET A 1 14.33 -1.11 8.41
CA MET A 1 14.91 -0.56 7.17
C MET A 1 14.55 -1.51 6.04
N VAL A 2 13.75 -1.09 5.05
CA VAL A 2 13.40 -1.92 3.89
C VAL A 2 14.53 -1.78 2.84
N PRO A 3 15.16 -2.86 2.36
CA PRO A 3 16.22 -2.79 1.35
C PRO A 3 15.76 -2.09 0.06
N ARG A 4 16.66 -1.33 -0.61
CA ARG A 4 16.37 -0.60 -1.86
C ARG A 4 15.75 -1.48 -2.96
N ILE A 5 16.14 -2.76 -3.01
CA ILE A 5 15.60 -3.75 -3.95
C ILE A 5 14.11 -3.97 -3.74
N LEU A 6 13.64 -4.04 -2.50
CA LEU A 6 12.23 -4.25 -2.20
C LEU A 6 11.39 -3.02 -2.56
N HIS A 7 11.94 -1.81 -2.43
CA HIS A 7 11.26 -0.59 -2.88
C HIS A 7 11.12 -0.57 -4.41
N ALA A 8 12.20 -0.85 -5.15
CA ALA A 8 12.14 -0.93 -6.61
C ALA A 8 11.18 -2.03 -7.09
N LEU A 9 11.14 -3.17 -6.39
CA LEU A 9 10.18 -4.24 -6.67
C LEU A 9 8.73 -3.79 -6.45
N ALA A 10 8.45 -3.08 -5.35
CA ALA A 10 7.11 -2.60 -5.03
C ALA A 10 6.58 -1.64 -6.12
N GLU A 11 7.42 -0.70 -6.57
CA GLU A 11 7.08 0.22 -7.65
C GLU A 11 6.85 -0.51 -8.98
N ALA A 12 7.70 -1.47 -9.33
CA ALA A 12 7.53 -2.28 -10.53
C ALA A 12 6.22 -3.10 -10.51
N VAL A 13 5.88 -3.70 -9.36
CA VAL A 13 4.61 -4.43 -9.19
C VAL A 13 3.42 -3.50 -9.34
N ARG A 14 3.47 -2.31 -8.71
CA ARG A 14 2.42 -1.30 -8.81
C ARG A 14 2.16 -0.90 -10.27
N GLU A 15 3.20 -0.60 -11.03
CA GLU A 15 3.09 -0.24 -12.44
C GLU A 15 2.57 -1.40 -13.31
N ALA A 16 2.98 -2.64 -13.01
CA ALA A 16 2.45 -3.81 -13.69
C ALA A 16 0.94 -3.96 -13.45
N LEU A 17 0.47 -3.86 -12.20
CA LEU A 17 -0.95 -3.95 -11.86
C LEU A 17 -1.77 -2.85 -12.54
N LEU A 18 -1.26 -1.61 -12.56
CA LEU A 18 -1.91 -0.49 -13.23
C LEU A 18 -2.07 -0.73 -14.74
N ARG A 19 -1.05 -1.29 -15.39
CA ARG A 19 -1.09 -1.64 -16.82
C ARG A 19 -2.16 -2.69 -17.12
N HIS A 20 -2.20 -3.76 -16.34
CA HIS A 20 -3.18 -4.83 -16.51
C HIS A 20 -4.61 -4.30 -16.33
N LYS A 21 -4.84 -3.51 -15.28
CA LYS A 21 -6.13 -2.86 -15.03
C LYS A 21 -6.59 -2.01 -16.21
N ARG A 22 -5.72 -1.15 -16.73
CA ARG A 22 -6.03 -0.25 -17.87
C ARG A 22 -6.26 -1.00 -19.18
N ALA A 23 -5.58 -2.12 -19.37
CA ALA A 23 -5.71 -2.96 -20.57
C ALA A 23 -6.87 -3.96 -20.49
N GLY A 24 -7.62 -4.00 -19.39
CA GLY A 24 -8.69 -5.00 -19.21
C GLY A 24 -8.15 -6.42 -19.06
N GLN A 25 -6.93 -6.59 -18.55
CA GLN A 25 -6.28 -7.89 -18.38
C GLN A 25 -6.33 -8.35 -16.92
N SER A 26 -6.71 -9.61 -16.72
CA SER A 26 -6.73 -10.25 -15.40
C SER A 26 -5.33 -10.61 -14.90
N VAL A 27 -5.19 -10.76 -13.59
CA VAL A 27 -3.93 -11.18 -12.94
C VAL A 27 -4.18 -12.38 -12.02
N ALA A 28 -3.29 -13.35 -12.02
CA ALA A 28 -3.34 -14.47 -11.08
C ALA A 28 -2.75 -14.06 -9.73
N ILE A 29 -3.45 -14.34 -8.65
CA ILE A 29 -2.98 -14.16 -7.27
C ILE A 29 -3.01 -15.48 -6.51
N TRP A 30 -2.21 -15.58 -5.46
CA TRP A 30 -2.36 -16.62 -4.46
C TRP A 30 -3.28 -16.14 -3.35
N ARG A 31 -4.36 -16.88 -3.09
CA ARG A 31 -5.30 -16.58 -2.00
C ARG A 31 -5.86 -17.88 -1.46
N ASP A 32 -5.88 -18.02 -0.13
CA ASP A 32 -6.46 -19.17 0.57
C ASP A 32 -5.96 -20.53 0.05
N GLY A 33 -4.64 -20.62 -0.19
CA GLY A 33 -3.99 -21.87 -0.62
C GLY A 33 -4.23 -22.26 -2.08
N ARG A 34 -4.77 -21.35 -2.91
CA ARG A 34 -5.01 -21.61 -4.34
C ARG A 34 -4.71 -20.40 -5.22
N VAL A 35 -4.58 -20.65 -6.51
CA VAL A 35 -4.53 -19.61 -7.54
C VAL A 35 -5.93 -19.08 -7.80
N VAL A 36 -6.10 -17.76 -7.75
CA VAL A 36 -7.35 -17.05 -8.07
C VAL A 36 -7.06 -16.02 -9.15
N TRP A 37 -7.90 -15.98 -10.18
CA TRP A 37 -7.86 -14.92 -11.19
C TRP A 37 -8.61 -13.71 -10.69
N LEU A 38 -7.94 -12.57 -10.67
CA LEU A 38 -8.50 -11.28 -10.31
C LEU A 38 -8.86 -10.53 -11.61
N SER A 39 -10.13 -10.17 -11.77
CA SER A 39 -10.57 -9.37 -12.91
C SER A 39 -9.99 -7.95 -12.86
N PRO A 40 -9.89 -7.25 -14.00
CA PRO A 40 -9.30 -5.90 -14.08
C PRO A 40 -9.91 -4.90 -13.09
N GLU A 41 -11.22 -4.92 -12.93
CA GLU A 41 -12.00 -4.06 -12.03
C GLU A 41 -11.63 -4.27 -10.55
N ASP A 42 -11.32 -5.51 -10.18
CA ASP A 42 -10.98 -5.92 -8.82
C ASP A 42 -9.51 -5.65 -8.46
N ILE A 43 -8.65 -5.32 -9.44
CA ILE A 43 -7.25 -4.94 -9.21
C ILE A 43 -7.20 -3.67 -8.35
N ARG A 44 -6.77 -3.84 -7.10
CA ARG A 44 -6.43 -2.74 -6.18
C ARG A 44 -4.96 -2.37 -6.37
N VAL A 45 -4.71 -1.22 -6.97
CA VAL A 45 -3.36 -0.67 -7.15
C VAL A 45 -2.97 0.05 -5.85
N PRO A 46 -1.91 -0.37 -5.15
CA PRO A 46 -1.43 0.33 -3.96
C PRO A 46 -1.06 1.77 -4.31
N GLU A 47 -1.31 2.69 -3.39
CA GLU A 47 -0.80 4.05 -3.53
C GLU A 47 0.74 4.02 -3.52
N PRO A 48 1.40 4.92 -4.27
CA PRO A 48 2.85 5.06 -4.17
C PRO A 48 3.21 5.28 -2.71
N ARG A 49 4.19 4.55 -2.20
CA ARG A 49 4.69 4.82 -0.87
C ARG A 49 5.50 6.12 -0.97
N VAL A 50 4.86 7.24 -0.63
CA VAL A 50 5.58 8.50 -0.42
C VAL A 50 6.31 8.32 0.89
N ASP A 51 7.58 7.96 0.83
CA ASP A 51 8.44 7.93 2.01
C ASP A 51 8.55 9.38 2.50
N ALA A 52 7.63 9.81 3.38
CA ALA A 52 7.71 11.13 3.97
C ALA A 52 9.03 11.24 4.74
N PRO A 53 9.95 12.17 4.39
CA PRO A 53 11.00 12.55 5.29
C PRO A 53 10.33 13.35 6.41
N GLY A 54 10.06 12.67 7.52
CA GLY A 54 9.59 13.27 8.77
C GLY A 54 8.15 13.77 8.72
N MET A 55 7.22 12.99 9.25
CA MET A 55 6.19 13.50 10.16
C MET A 55 5.48 12.30 10.79
N LEU A 56 5.92 11.95 11.98
CA LEU A 56 4.97 11.58 13.03
C LEU A 56 3.97 12.74 13.06
N GLN A 57 2.69 12.50 12.74
CA GLN A 57 1.71 13.41 13.31
C GLN A 57 1.85 13.24 14.81
N ALA A 58 2.41 14.26 15.47
CA ALA A 58 2.24 14.44 16.89
C ALA A 58 0.73 14.47 17.09
N GLY A 59 0.16 13.31 17.47
CA GLY A 59 -1.14 13.30 18.08
C GLY A 59 -1.05 14.29 19.23
N GLU A 60 -1.87 15.32 19.16
CA GLU A 60 -1.97 16.37 20.17
C GLU A 60 -2.00 15.71 21.55
N VAL A 61 -0.88 15.76 22.26
CA VAL A 61 -0.88 15.46 23.68
C VAL A 61 -1.57 16.66 24.30
N ARG A 62 -2.89 16.56 24.47
CA ARG A 62 -3.57 17.40 25.47
C ARG A 62 -2.93 17.03 26.80
N GLU A 63 -2.17 17.97 27.33
CA GLU A 63 -1.66 17.92 28.70
C GLU A 63 -2.84 17.55 29.62
N PRO A 64 -2.70 16.54 30.49
CA PRO A 64 -3.76 16.22 31.43
C PRO A 64 -3.95 17.41 32.36
N ASP A 65 -5.18 17.92 32.40
CA ASP A 65 -5.61 18.97 33.32
C ASP A 65 -5.33 18.51 34.77
N PRO A 66 -4.47 19.20 35.53
CA PRO A 66 -4.09 18.78 36.87
C PRO A 66 -5.27 18.80 37.86
N ASP A 67 -6.39 19.43 37.51
CA ASP A 67 -7.56 19.62 38.38
C ASP A 67 -8.77 18.74 38.00
N ARG A 68 -8.58 17.68 37.20
CA ARG A 68 -9.64 16.68 36.96
C ARG A 68 -9.78 15.77 38.21
N PRO A 69 -11.01 15.54 38.72
CA PRO A 69 -11.26 15.02 40.08
C PRO A 69 -10.70 13.63 40.36
#